data_AF-A0A1J5IRZ3-F1
#
_entry.id   AF-A0A1J5IRZ3-F1
#
_cell.length_a   1.000
_cell.length_b   1.000
_cell.length_c   1.000
_cell.angle_alpha   90.00
_cell.angle_beta   90.00
_cell.angle_gamma   90.00
#
_symmetry.space_group_name_H-M   'P 1'
#
loop_
_entity.id
_entity.type
_entity.pdbx_description
1 polymer ?
#
loop_
_entity_poly.entity_id
_entity_poly.type
_entity_poly.pdbx_seq_one_letter_code
_entity_poly.pdbx_strand_id
1 'polypeptide(L)'
;MQLEQYKSVWESLRSTILEKMTALAAGLKTVVEYTVSDVCISGPDEFLLSDEYRISFDLKNEKEVTVLSVEFALMDAADAGEDDGCAVMCGFNGHAGLILGGYAPARYSNDCYTTDVDVLSTRVDEFDIEEAAQFIVNEALQDETLLKEVREASK
;
A
#
# COMPACT_ATOMS: atom_id res chain seq x y z
N MET A 1 -8.19 -8.34 16.27
CA MET A 1 -7.75 -9.74 16.51
C MET A 1 -6.71 -9.79 17.66
N GLN A 2 -6.28 -10.95 18.20
CA GLN A 2 -5.14 -10.95 19.15
C GLN A 2 -3.81 -10.65 18.41
N LEU A 3 -2.95 -9.81 19.00
CA LEU A 3 -1.68 -9.35 18.38
C LEU A 3 -0.79 -10.49 17.88
N GLU A 4 -0.72 -11.61 18.61
CA GLU A 4 0.08 -12.78 18.21
C GLU A 4 -0.46 -13.47 16.95
N GLN A 5 -1.79 -13.54 16.79
CA GLN A 5 -2.40 -14.06 15.57
C GLN A 5 -2.16 -13.09 14.41
N TYR A 6 -2.30 -11.78 14.66
CA TYR A 6 -2.07 -10.74 13.66
C TYR A 6 -0.64 -10.76 13.12
N LYS A 7 0.33 -10.89 14.01
CA LYS A 7 1.74 -11.07 13.64
C LYS A 7 1.98 -12.37 12.86
N SER A 8 1.37 -13.49 13.28
CA SER A 8 1.49 -14.77 12.57
C SER A 8 0.94 -14.70 11.14
N VAL A 9 -0.20 -14.03 10.95
CA VAL A 9 -0.77 -13.77 9.62
C VAL A 9 0.19 -12.94 8.79
N TRP A 10 0.69 -11.83 9.34
CA TRP A 10 1.68 -11.00 8.64
C TRP A 10 2.92 -11.80 8.21
N GLU A 11 3.51 -12.58 9.11
CA GLU A 11 4.69 -13.39 8.81
C GLU A 11 4.47 -14.38 7.66
N SER A 12 3.25 -14.92 7.53
CA SER A 12 2.89 -15.82 6.42
C SER A 12 2.77 -15.11 5.07
N LEU A 13 2.31 -13.86 5.04
CA LEU A 13 2.05 -13.10 3.82
C LEU A 13 3.26 -12.25 3.38
N ARG A 14 4.10 -11.83 4.34
CA ARG A 14 5.15 -10.82 4.17
C ARG A 14 6.08 -11.10 3.00
N SER A 15 6.49 -12.35 2.79
CA SER A 15 7.42 -12.69 1.71
C SER A 15 6.83 -12.42 0.34
N THR A 16 5.58 -12.85 0.11
CA THR A 16 4.88 -12.67 -1.16
C THR A 16 4.57 -11.20 -1.42
N ILE A 17 4.13 -10.47 -0.39
CA ILE A 17 3.90 -9.02 -0.48
C ILE A 17 5.21 -8.31 -0.84
N LEU A 18 6.32 -8.65 -0.17
CA LEU A 18 7.61 -8.04 -0.42
C LEU A 18 8.09 -8.30 -1.85
N GLU A 19 7.93 -9.52 -2.35
CA GLU A 19 8.27 -9.87 -3.72
C GLU A 19 7.49 -9.03 -4.73
N LYS A 20 6.16 -8.94 -4.56
CA LYS A 20 5.28 -8.17 -5.44
C LYS A 20 5.59 -6.67 -5.40
N MET A 21 5.79 -6.10 -4.21
CA MET A 21 6.12 -4.68 -4.05
C MET A 21 7.51 -4.35 -4.60
N THR A 22 8.48 -5.26 -4.46
CA THR A 22 9.81 -5.12 -5.06
C THR A 22 9.74 -5.16 -6.58
N ALA A 23 8.96 -6.09 -7.15
CA ALA A 23 8.74 -6.18 -8.58
C ALA A 23 8.01 -4.95 -9.14
N LEU A 24 6.99 -4.44 -8.44
CA LEU A 24 6.31 -3.20 -8.81
C LEU A 24 7.28 -2.00 -8.80
N ALA A 25 8.04 -1.82 -7.71
CA ALA A 25 9.02 -0.74 -7.60
C ALA A 25 10.09 -0.83 -8.70
N ALA A 26 10.61 -2.04 -8.98
CA ALA A 26 11.57 -2.26 -10.05
C ALA A 26 10.99 -1.96 -11.44
N GLY A 27 9.74 -2.35 -11.71
CA GLY A 27 9.05 -2.03 -12.96
C GLY A 27 8.89 -0.52 -13.15
N LEU A 28 8.42 0.18 -12.12
CA LEU A 28 8.23 1.63 -12.15
C LEU A 28 9.55 2.38 -12.39
N LYS A 29 10.67 1.95 -11.78
CA LYS A 29 12.01 2.53 -12.03
C LYS A 29 12.40 2.60 -13.51
N THR A 30 11.80 1.76 -14.37
CA THR A 30 12.10 1.72 -15.80
C THR A 30 11.18 2.58 -16.67
N VAL A 31 10.05 3.07 -16.13
CA VAL A 31 9.00 3.74 -16.91
C VAL A 31 8.59 5.12 -16.40
N VAL A 32 8.93 5.49 -15.16
CA VAL A 32 8.63 6.83 -14.61
C VAL A 32 9.87 7.71 -14.55
N GLU A 33 9.68 9.03 -14.60
CA GLU A 33 10.76 10.02 -14.42
C GLU A 33 11.10 10.29 -12.94
N TYR A 34 10.32 9.76 -12.01
CA TYR A 34 10.49 9.93 -10.57
C TYR A 34 11.54 8.99 -9.98
N THR A 35 12.21 9.44 -8.92
CA THR A 35 13.06 8.56 -8.10
C THR A 35 12.18 7.64 -7.29
N VAL A 36 12.24 6.34 -7.58
CA VAL A 36 11.56 5.31 -6.77
C VAL A 36 12.50 4.90 -5.62
N SER A 37 12.04 5.06 -4.38
CA SER A 37 12.80 4.67 -3.19
C SER A 37 13.04 3.16 -3.12
N ASP A 38 13.86 2.74 -2.16
CA ASP A 38 13.90 1.34 -1.76
C ASP A 38 12.58 0.94 -1.09
N VAL A 39 12.24 -0.33 -1.22
CA VAL A 39 11.08 -0.91 -0.55
C VAL A 39 11.40 -1.05 0.94
N CYS A 40 10.56 -0.44 1.78
CA CYS A 40 10.66 -0.46 3.22
C CYS A 40 9.63 -1.42 3.82
N ILE A 41 9.98 -2.01 4.95
CA ILE A 41 9.07 -2.82 5.76
C ILE A 41 8.93 -2.10 7.09
N SER A 42 7.73 -1.64 7.39
CA SER A 42 7.38 -1.04 8.68
C SER A 42 6.39 -1.93 9.42
N GLY A 43 6.48 -1.91 10.75
CA GLY A 43 5.53 -2.59 11.63
C GLY A 43 4.73 -1.57 12.43
N PRO A 44 3.99 -2.07 13.46
CA PRO A 44 3.34 -1.24 14.44
C PRO A 44 4.31 -0.16 14.96
N ASP A 45 3.93 1.09 14.79
CA ASP A 45 4.73 2.25 15.21
C ASP A 45 3.93 3.04 16.24
N GLU A 46 4.39 2.99 17.49
CA GLU A 46 3.79 3.72 18.62
C GLU A 46 3.76 5.24 18.39
N PHE A 47 4.64 5.80 17.55
CA PHE A 47 4.67 7.22 17.22
C PHE A 47 3.67 7.60 16.14
N LEU A 48 3.42 6.71 15.17
CA LEU A 48 2.46 6.95 14.08
C LEU A 48 1.03 6.55 14.46
N LEU A 49 0.82 6.00 15.67
CA LEU A 49 -0.46 5.46 16.14
C LEU A 49 -1.04 4.45 15.14
N SER A 50 -0.16 3.72 14.44
CA SER A 50 -0.54 2.66 13.54
C SER A 50 -0.06 1.34 14.13
N ASP A 51 -0.98 0.43 14.29
CA ASP A 51 -0.74 -0.96 14.68
C ASP A 51 -0.59 -1.89 13.47
N GLU A 52 -0.51 -1.32 12.26
CA GLU A 52 -0.53 -2.08 11.02
C GLU A 52 0.87 -2.44 10.53
N TYR A 53 1.01 -3.68 10.06
CA TYR A 53 2.19 -4.08 9.29
C TYR A 53 2.08 -3.64 7.84
N ARG A 54 3.15 -3.03 7.33
CA ARG A 54 3.17 -2.39 6.01
C ARG A 54 4.46 -2.68 5.26
N ILE A 55 4.34 -2.78 3.94
CA ILE A 55 5.46 -2.72 3.00
C ILE A 55 5.18 -1.54 2.07
N SER A 56 6.12 -0.62 1.93
CA SER A 56 5.90 0.60 1.17
C SER A 56 7.12 1.07 0.40
N PHE A 57 6.90 1.90 -0.61
CA PHE A 57 7.92 2.69 -1.27
C PHE A 57 7.33 4.01 -1.77
N ASP A 58 8.19 4.98 -2.00
CA ASP A 58 7.82 6.31 -2.45
C ASP A 58 8.34 6.60 -3.86
N LEU A 59 7.57 7.36 -4.63
CA LEU A 59 8.02 8.08 -5.81
C LEU A 59 8.29 9.52 -5.40
N LYS A 60 9.52 9.98 -5.64
CA LYS A 60 9.99 11.33 -5.30
C LYS A 60 10.38 12.09 -6.55
N ASN A 61 10.11 13.39 -6.55
CA ASN A 61 10.60 14.28 -7.60
C ASN A 61 12.09 14.64 -7.40
N GLU A 62 12.65 15.42 -8.32
CA GLU A 62 14.05 15.89 -8.27
C GLU A 62 14.42 16.70 -7.01
N LYS A 63 13.42 17.22 -6.28
CA LYS A 63 13.60 17.97 -5.02
C LYS A 63 13.39 17.09 -3.78
N GLU A 64 13.36 15.77 -3.94
CA GLU A 64 13.11 14.79 -2.87
C GLU A 64 11.72 14.92 -2.21
N VAL A 65 10.77 15.60 -2.86
CA VAL A 65 9.38 15.66 -2.39
C VAL A 65 8.68 14.36 -2.79
N THR A 66 8.09 13.66 -1.81
CA THR A 66 7.22 12.51 -2.08
C THR A 66 5.98 12.96 -2.84
N VAL A 67 5.85 12.42 -4.05
CA VAL A 67 4.74 12.63 -4.98
C VAL A 67 3.68 11.57 -4.73
N LEU A 68 4.08 10.31 -4.64
CA LEU A 68 3.19 9.18 -4.43
C LEU A 68 3.86 8.18 -3.49
N SER A 69 3.15 7.78 -2.44
CA SER A 69 3.48 6.63 -1.60
C SER A 69 2.60 5.46 -1.99
N VAL A 70 3.24 4.32 -2.24
CA VAL A 70 2.57 3.04 -2.49
C VAL A 70 2.76 2.17 -1.26
N GLU A 71 1.66 1.70 -0.69
CA GLU A 71 1.68 0.95 0.57
C GLU A 71 0.83 -0.30 0.47
N PHE A 72 1.41 -1.45 0.80
CA PHE A 72 0.67 -2.68 1.05
C PHE A 72 0.57 -2.92 2.56
N ALA A 73 -0.65 -3.00 3.09
CA ALA A 73 -0.93 -3.12 4.51
C ALA A 73 -1.80 -4.36 4.82
N LEU A 74 -1.57 -4.95 5.99
CA LEU A 74 -2.52 -5.85 6.64
C LEU A 74 -3.38 -4.98 7.58
N MET A 75 -4.70 -4.96 7.42
CA MET A 75 -5.61 -4.15 8.25
C MET A 75 -6.27 -5.04 9.31
N ASP A 76 -6.35 -4.61 10.56
CA ASP A 76 -7.14 -5.29 11.60
C ASP A 76 -8.63 -4.92 11.43
N ALA A 77 -9.50 -5.93 11.49
CA ALA A 77 -10.95 -5.75 11.46
C ALA A 77 -11.47 -4.85 12.59
N ALA A 78 -10.78 -4.85 13.74
CA ALA A 78 -11.15 -4.05 14.90
C ALA A 78 -11.18 -2.54 14.60
N ASP A 79 -10.27 -2.05 13.76
CA ASP A 79 -10.21 -0.62 13.38
C ASP A 79 -11.38 -0.19 12.50
N ALA A 80 -12.02 -1.15 11.82
CA ALA A 80 -13.21 -0.93 11.02
C ALA A 80 -14.52 -1.18 11.79
N GLY A 81 -14.44 -1.51 13.08
CA GLY A 81 -15.61 -1.82 13.92
C GLY A 81 -16.18 -3.22 13.71
N GLU A 82 -15.42 -4.12 13.08
CA GLU A 82 -15.75 -5.54 12.94
C GLU A 82 -15.11 -6.36 14.08
N ASP A 83 -15.76 -7.47 14.45
CA ASP A 83 -15.40 -8.21 15.67
C ASP A 83 -14.09 -9.01 15.54
N ASP A 84 -13.73 -9.49 14.33
CA ASP A 84 -12.53 -10.32 14.12
C ASP A 84 -12.07 -10.37 12.65
N GLY A 85 -10.80 -10.71 12.44
CA GLY A 85 -10.17 -10.95 11.13
C GLY A 85 -9.18 -9.89 10.66
N CYS A 86 -8.68 -10.11 9.45
CA CYS A 86 -7.81 -9.18 8.73
C CYS A 86 -8.27 -8.96 7.30
N ALA A 87 -7.84 -7.84 6.73
CA ALA A 87 -7.92 -7.57 5.31
C ALA A 87 -6.53 -7.20 4.76
N VAL A 88 -6.34 -7.37 3.46
CA VAL A 88 -5.14 -6.88 2.75
C VAL A 88 -5.52 -5.72 1.83
N MET A 89 -4.67 -4.71 1.77
CA MET A 89 -4.88 -3.53 0.94
C MET A 89 -3.55 -3.07 0.35
N CYS A 90 -3.56 -2.64 -0.90
CA CYS A 90 -2.52 -1.82 -1.51
C CYS A 90 -3.08 -0.43 -1.81
N GLY A 91 -2.63 0.60 -1.11
CA GLY A 91 -3.06 1.99 -1.28
C GLY A 91 -2.08 2.83 -2.10
N PHE A 92 -2.63 3.76 -2.88
CA PHE A 92 -1.87 4.77 -3.60
C PHE A 92 -2.22 6.15 -3.01
N ASN A 93 -1.29 6.70 -2.23
CA ASN A 93 -1.49 7.97 -1.53
C ASN A 93 -0.57 9.04 -2.12
N GLY A 94 -1.15 10.09 -2.67
CA GLY A 94 -0.44 11.25 -3.16
C GLY A 94 0.18 12.10 -2.05
N HIS A 95 0.87 13.16 -2.46
CA HIS A 95 1.34 14.21 -1.57
C HIS A 95 0.23 14.70 -0.63
N ALA A 96 0.61 15.14 0.58
CA ALA A 96 -0.32 15.59 1.62
C ALA A 96 -1.42 14.57 2.02
N GLY A 97 -1.26 13.28 1.68
CA GLY A 97 -2.21 12.22 2.02
C GLY A 97 -3.42 12.15 1.09
N LEU A 98 -3.34 12.73 -0.12
CA LEU A 98 -4.38 12.63 -1.12
C LEU A 98 -4.62 11.17 -1.52
N ILE A 99 -5.80 10.62 -1.23
CA ILE A 99 -6.12 9.23 -1.58
C ILE A 99 -6.42 9.16 -3.09
N LEU A 100 -5.57 8.47 -3.85
CA LEU A 100 -5.68 8.38 -5.31
C LEU A 100 -6.27 7.04 -5.78
N GLY A 101 -6.34 6.05 -4.90
CA GLY A 101 -6.91 4.76 -5.21
C GLY A 101 -6.19 3.63 -4.49
N GLY A 102 -6.32 2.43 -5.02
CA GLY A 102 -5.68 1.25 -4.47
C GLY A 102 -6.36 -0.05 -4.87
N TYR A 103 -5.62 -1.13 -4.73
CA TYR A 103 -6.18 -2.48 -4.71
C TYR A 103 -6.67 -2.79 -3.31
N ALA A 104 -7.95 -3.09 -3.18
CA ALA A 104 -8.52 -3.45 -1.90
C ALA A 104 -9.73 -4.37 -2.14
N PRO A 105 -9.50 -5.68 -2.17
CA PRO A 105 -10.56 -6.63 -2.43
C PRO A 105 -11.62 -6.48 -1.33
N ALA A 106 -12.84 -6.12 -1.77
CA ALA A 106 -13.99 -5.88 -0.91
C ALA A 106 -13.82 -4.76 0.16
N ARG A 107 -12.92 -3.77 -0.04
CA ARG A 107 -12.48 -2.69 0.91
C ARG A 107 -13.50 -2.13 1.91
N TYR A 108 -14.79 -2.17 1.59
CA TYR A 108 -15.88 -1.59 2.38
C TYR A 108 -17.10 -2.51 2.54
N SER A 109 -16.94 -3.82 2.31
CA SER A 109 -17.91 -4.82 2.74
C SER A 109 -17.30 -5.69 3.83
N ASN A 110 -18.13 -6.24 4.71
CA ASN A 110 -17.71 -7.18 5.73
C ASN A 110 -16.97 -8.40 5.15
N ASP A 111 -17.09 -8.64 3.82
CA ASP A 111 -16.42 -9.73 3.13
C ASP A 111 -14.90 -9.49 2.94
N CYS A 112 -14.37 -8.27 3.14
CA CYS A 112 -12.92 -8.06 3.10
C CYS A 112 -12.20 -8.59 4.33
N TYR A 113 -12.86 -8.68 5.48
CA TYR A 113 -12.27 -9.21 6.69
C TYR A 113 -12.44 -10.72 6.76
N THR A 114 -11.36 -11.42 7.03
CA THR A 114 -11.37 -12.88 7.19
C THR A 114 -10.33 -13.32 8.19
N THR A 115 -10.61 -14.43 8.87
CA THR A 115 -9.64 -15.14 9.72
C THR A 115 -8.92 -16.25 8.94
N ASP A 116 -9.31 -16.49 7.69
CA ASP A 116 -8.71 -17.49 6.81
C ASP A 116 -7.47 -16.93 6.09
N VAL A 117 -6.30 -17.44 6.46
CA VAL A 117 -5.00 -17.05 5.91
C VAL A 117 -4.84 -17.46 4.44
N ASP A 118 -5.47 -18.55 4.01
CA ASP A 118 -5.40 -19.00 2.62
C ASP A 118 -6.19 -18.06 1.70
N VAL A 119 -7.30 -17.51 2.20
CA VAL A 119 -8.06 -16.45 1.50
C VAL A 119 -7.24 -15.17 1.38
N LEU A 120 -6.55 -14.76 2.44
CA LEU A 120 -5.67 -13.60 2.40
C LEU A 120 -4.49 -13.80 1.44
N SER A 121 -3.89 -15.00 1.46
CA SER A 121 -2.79 -15.36 0.55
C SER A 121 -3.25 -15.30 -0.90
N THR A 122 -4.43 -15.87 -1.21
CA THR A 122 -5.03 -15.80 -2.54
C THR A 122 -5.23 -14.34 -3.00
N ARG A 123 -5.73 -13.47 -2.12
CA ARG A 123 -5.91 -12.04 -2.44
C ARG A 123 -4.61 -11.31 -2.68
N VAL A 124 -3.54 -11.65 -1.96
CA VAL A 124 -2.19 -11.12 -2.23
C VAL A 124 -1.72 -11.63 -3.59
N ASP A 125 -1.92 -12.91 -3.90
CA ASP A 125 -1.53 -13.51 -5.19
C ASP A 125 -2.27 -12.88 -6.37
N GLU A 126 -3.56 -12.57 -6.21
CA GLU A 126 -4.41 -11.88 -7.18
C GLU A 126 -4.03 -10.41 -7.41
N PHE A 127 -3.19 -9.81 -6.56
CA PHE A 127 -2.69 -8.45 -6.80
C PHE A 127 -1.85 -8.42 -8.08
N ASP A 128 -2.41 -7.80 -9.12
CA ASP A 128 -1.80 -7.66 -10.43
C ASP A 128 -0.84 -6.46 -10.44
N ILE A 129 0.46 -6.77 -10.57
CA ILE A 129 1.54 -5.78 -10.59
C ILE A 129 1.48 -4.92 -11.85
N GLU A 130 1.10 -5.50 -12.99
CA GLU A 130 1.05 -4.78 -14.26
C GLU A 130 -0.12 -3.79 -14.26
N GLU A 131 -1.30 -4.23 -13.82
CA GLU A 131 -2.46 -3.35 -13.67
C GLU A 131 -2.17 -2.20 -12.69
N ALA A 132 -1.54 -2.51 -11.54
CA ALA A 132 -1.13 -1.49 -10.58
C ALA A 132 -0.13 -0.49 -11.17
N ALA A 133 0.87 -0.95 -11.92
CA ALA A 133 1.83 -0.07 -12.58
C ALA A 133 1.16 0.82 -13.63
N GLN A 134 0.24 0.28 -14.43
CA GLN A 134 -0.51 1.03 -15.42
C GLN A 134 -1.39 2.10 -14.77
N PHE A 135 -2.08 1.77 -13.67
CA PHE A 135 -2.86 2.73 -12.90
C PHE A 135 -1.99 3.88 -12.38
N ILE A 136 -0.83 3.56 -11.79
CA ILE A 136 0.09 4.58 -11.27
C ILE A 136 0.52 5.56 -12.38
N VAL A 137 0.94 5.03 -13.53
CA VAL A 137 1.48 5.84 -14.63
C VAL A 137 0.41 6.65 -15.34
N ASN A 138 -0.74 6.03 -15.63
CA ASN A 138 -1.76 6.60 -16.50
C ASN A 138 -2.82 7.39 -15.76
N GLU A 139 -3.02 7.13 -14.47
CA GLU A 139 -4.06 7.76 -13.65
C GLU A 139 -3.45 8.53 -12.48
N ALA A 140 -2.81 7.85 -11.52
CA ALA A 140 -2.39 8.47 -10.26
C ALA A 140 -1.41 9.64 -10.47
N LEU A 141 -0.38 9.45 -11.31
CA LEU A 141 0.61 10.50 -11.61
C LEU A 141 0.08 11.59 -12.56
N GLN A 142 -1.09 11.38 -13.15
CA GLN A 142 -1.77 12.37 -14.01
C GLN A 142 -2.83 13.17 -13.24
N ASP A 143 -3.07 12.87 -11.96
CA ASP A 143 -4.08 13.55 -11.17
C ASP A 143 -3.76 15.05 -11.01
N GLU A 144 -4.68 15.91 -11.46
CA GLU A 144 -4.47 17.36 -11.46
C GLU A 144 -4.33 17.94 -10.05
N THR A 145 -5.04 17.36 -9.07
CA THR A 145 -4.99 17.78 -7.67
C THR A 145 -3.62 17.47 -7.09
N LEU A 146 -3.15 16.23 -7.28
CA LEU A 146 -1.81 15.82 -6.90
C LEU A 146 -0.74 16.75 -7.50
N LEU A 147 -0.79 16.94 -8.82
CA LEU A 147 0.21 17.73 -9.53
C LEU A 147 0.21 19.20 -9.09
N LYS A 148 -0.93 19.73 -8.63
CA LYS A 148 -1.01 21.06 -8.05
C LYS A 148 -0.35 21.10 -6.68
N GLU A 149 -0.66 20.16 -5.80
CA GLU A 149 -0.11 20.08 -4.43
C GLU A 149 1.41 19.92 -4.45
N VAL A 150 1.93 19.02 -5.30
CA VAL A 150 3.38 18.83 -5.48
C VAL A 150 4.06 20.09 -5.99
N ARG A 151 3.44 20.80 -6.94
CA ARG A 151 3.96 22.07 -7.47
C ARG A 151 4.01 23.16 -6.40
N GLU A 152 3.05 23.19 -5.48
CA GLU A 152 3.03 24.15 -4.38
C GLU A 152 4.09 23.83 -3.31
N ALA A 153 4.26 22.55 -2.98
CA ALA A 153 5.29 22.09 -2.04
C ALA A 153 6.73 22.22 -2.57
N SER A 154 6.89 22.23 -3.90
CA SER A 154 8.20 22.30 -4.57
C SER A 154 8.67 23.73 -4.89
N LYS A 155 7.99 24.77 -4.41
CA LYS A 155 8.41 26.17 -4.60
C LYS A 155 9.54 26.55 -3.66
#